data_AF-A0A6A3NT75-F1
#
_entry.id   AF-A0A6A3NT75-F1
#
_cell.length_a   1.000
_cell.length_b   1.000
_cell.length_c   1.000
_cell.angle_alpha   90.00
_cell.angle_beta   90.00
_cell.angle_gamma   90.00
#
_symmetry.space_group_name_H-M   'P 1'
#
loop_
_entity.id
_entity.type
_entity.pdbx_description
1 polymer ?
#
loop_
_entity_poly.entity_id
_entity_poly.type
_entity_poly.pdbx_seq_one_letter_code
_entity_poly.pdbx_strand_id
1 'polypeptide(L)'
;MADEVRVAGEVNRMIQAEVATLYARLEALRAQTRFPSFAPVNVPMVLVLGNHSSGKSTFINHMLGQRVQKTGRAPTDCTFTVLAGGARDERLDGAALVRHAQYGFGDVQRLFGREFVSQVELKVVAGSALLDEGGLMVVDSPGMIDPPGSALDRTDEDRGYDFKRVVQWFADRADVILVMFDPDKPGTTFETLDVLTKSLQGMSSKVLLILNKVDDFQTVHDFARAYGALCWNLSKVIGRKDLPFIYTMYVPQDKREEGSRSLPVVQENGEAAFDVPKMLEHEFDGIRGEVIREVERAPDRATDNVLNLLKATALRLKMHMTLVEACKKEYLDLQTFWKRAQIAGIVAGVGFTAFYLIRTVGSSAPMEALAAEDLAHSGASSASSSTGGSSAKTSGANNAWETNWSKQVARSNSLFKFSTFFKIIASSCASNLALWKASVLNLEFKRENVLQWLPQTFQRVYAPFLCKSDRAHDEVMAQWNAVQPGLELALSSAPLESFPAIDTPHKSFLNDVLNLHVPRLDRCVRDRTGDDHAYLRFKHHSKPASSTPEAKPTTTTESK
;
A
#
# COMPACT_ATOMS: atom_id res chain seq x y z
N MET A 1 -23.65 -20.57 12.07
CA MET A 1 -23.86 -19.41 11.19
C MET A 1 -23.61 -18.11 11.95
N ALA A 2 -24.46 -17.68 12.91
CA ALA A 2 -24.18 -16.45 13.70
C ALA A 2 -22.81 -16.44 14.40
N ASP A 3 -22.36 -17.57 14.94
CA ASP A 3 -21.06 -17.67 15.62
C ASP A 3 -19.86 -17.52 14.66
N GLU A 4 -20.00 -17.93 13.40
CA GLU A 4 -18.90 -17.79 12.42
C GLU A 4 -18.69 -16.33 12.00
N VAL A 5 -19.79 -15.59 11.78
CA VAL A 5 -19.75 -14.15 11.46
C VAL A 5 -19.16 -13.36 12.62
N ARG A 6 -19.57 -13.68 13.85
CA ARG A 6 -19.04 -13.08 15.07
C ARG A 6 -17.53 -13.28 15.18
N VAL A 7 -17.05 -14.51 14.94
CA VAL A 7 -15.62 -14.83 14.95
C VAL A 7 -14.88 -14.11 13.83
N ALA A 8 -15.43 -14.05 12.61
CA ALA A 8 -14.82 -13.34 11.50
C ALA A 8 -14.71 -11.82 11.78
N GLY A 9 -15.75 -11.21 12.32
CA GLY A 9 -15.75 -9.80 12.73
C GLY A 9 -14.78 -9.52 13.89
N GLU A 10 -14.68 -10.41 14.88
CA GLU A 10 -13.70 -10.32 15.95
C GLU A 10 -12.26 -10.37 15.41
N VAL A 11 -11.96 -11.35 14.54
CA VAL A 11 -10.65 -11.47 13.88
C VAL A 11 -10.34 -10.21 13.09
N ASN A 12 -11.27 -9.73 12.27
CA ASN A 12 -11.08 -8.51 11.49
C ASN A 12 -10.72 -7.32 12.38
N ARG A 13 -11.47 -7.06 13.47
CA ARG A 13 -11.16 -5.98 14.42
C ARG A 13 -9.78 -6.12 15.07
N MET A 14 -9.40 -7.32 15.49
CA MET A 14 -8.07 -7.55 16.09
C MET A 14 -6.94 -7.31 15.08
N ILE A 15 -7.10 -7.81 13.85
CA ILE A 15 -6.12 -7.59 12.77
C ILE A 15 -6.03 -6.11 12.44
N GLN A 16 -7.16 -5.40 12.30
CA GLN A 16 -7.19 -3.95 12.09
C GLN A 16 -6.41 -3.19 13.18
N ALA A 17 -6.59 -3.55 14.45
CA ALA A 17 -5.89 -2.93 15.57
C ALA A 17 -4.37 -3.20 15.52
N GLU A 18 -3.95 -4.42 15.17
CA GLU A 18 -2.53 -4.73 14.95
C GLU A 18 -1.96 -3.93 13.78
N VAL A 19 -2.64 -3.91 12.64
CA VAL A 19 -2.18 -3.17 11.46
C VAL A 19 -2.08 -1.67 11.75
N ALA A 20 -3.05 -1.09 12.46
CA ALA A 20 -2.99 0.30 12.90
C ALA A 20 -1.76 0.58 13.79
N THR A 21 -1.43 -0.34 14.71
CA THR A 21 -0.24 -0.25 15.56
C THR A 21 1.04 -0.33 14.73
N LEU A 22 1.10 -1.22 13.74
CA LEU A 22 2.23 -1.32 12.82
C LEU A 22 2.40 -0.04 11.98
N TYR A 23 1.31 0.50 11.43
CA TYR A 23 1.34 1.77 10.70
C TYR A 23 1.77 2.94 11.57
N ALA A 24 1.27 3.05 12.81
CA ALA A 24 1.70 4.09 13.74
C ALA A 24 3.21 4.06 14.00
N ARG A 25 3.82 2.86 14.07
CA ARG A 25 5.28 2.72 14.22
C ARG A 25 6.05 2.98 12.93
N LEU A 26 5.46 2.71 11.77
CA LEU A 26 6.03 3.03 10.45
C LEU A 26 5.87 4.51 10.07
N GLU A 27 4.99 5.26 10.75
CA GLU A 27 4.68 6.65 10.45
C GLU A 27 5.89 7.57 10.55
N ALA A 28 6.77 7.33 11.53
CA ALA A 28 8.03 8.06 11.65
C ALA A 28 8.90 7.87 10.39
N LEU A 29 9.03 6.63 9.91
CA LEU A 29 9.80 6.31 8.71
C LEU A 29 9.17 6.91 7.45
N ARG A 30 7.83 6.87 7.37
CA ARG A 30 7.06 7.49 6.30
C ARG A 30 7.32 9.00 6.22
N ALA A 31 7.22 9.69 7.35
CA ALA A 31 7.42 11.13 7.44
C ALA A 31 8.86 11.54 7.08
N GLN A 32 9.86 10.81 7.60
CA GLN A 32 11.27 11.05 7.29
C GLN A 32 11.60 10.90 5.80
N THR A 33 10.97 9.92 5.14
CA THR A 33 11.18 9.64 3.70
C THR A 33 10.21 10.38 2.79
N ARG A 34 9.29 11.18 3.35
CA ARG A 34 8.19 11.85 2.62
C ARG A 34 7.36 10.89 1.77
N PHE A 35 7.18 9.66 2.23
CA PHE A 35 6.33 8.67 1.56
C PHE A 35 4.85 9.07 1.64
N PRO A 36 4.01 8.76 0.64
CA PRO A 36 2.57 9.03 0.69
C PRO A 36 1.91 8.50 1.97
N SER A 37 0.87 9.18 2.46
CA SER A 37 0.13 8.74 3.65
C SER A 37 -0.41 7.32 3.48
N PHE A 38 -0.37 6.52 4.55
CA PHE A 38 -1.02 5.22 4.54
C PHE A 38 -2.53 5.39 4.37
N ALA A 39 -3.15 4.48 3.62
CA ALA A 39 -4.61 4.47 3.49
C ALA A 39 -5.24 4.14 4.85
N PRO A 40 -6.37 4.77 5.21
CA PRO A 40 -7.08 4.44 6.45
C PRO A 40 -7.55 2.98 6.42
N VAL A 41 -7.71 2.42 7.61
CA VAL A 41 -8.15 1.04 7.80
C VAL A 41 -9.60 0.87 7.33
N ASN A 42 -9.89 -0.25 6.66
CA ASN A 42 -11.14 -0.51 5.94
C ASN A 42 -12.18 -1.18 6.84
N VAL A 43 -13.41 -0.66 6.88
CA VAL A 43 -14.54 -1.37 7.49
C VAL A 43 -15.09 -2.36 6.45
N PRO A 44 -15.32 -3.64 6.80
CA PRO A 44 -15.91 -4.60 5.87
C PRO A 44 -17.20 -4.04 5.26
N MET A 45 -17.33 -4.08 3.94
CA MET A 45 -18.45 -3.43 3.26
C MET A 45 -19.09 -4.32 2.20
N VAL A 46 -20.42 -4.40 2.24
CA VAL A 46 -21.25 -4.99 1.17
C VAL A 46 -22.01 -3.89 0.47
N LEU A 47 -21.85 -3.80 -0.85
CA LEU A 47 -22.58 -2.86 -1.69
C LEU A 47 -23.71 -3.59 -2.42
N VAL A 48 -24.95 -3.11 -2.25
CA VAL A 48 -26.13 -3.67 -2.92
C VAL A 48 -26.58 -2.72 -4.02
N LEU A 49 -26.44 -3.16 -5.26
CA LEU A 49 -26.83 -2.47 -6.49
C LEU A 49 -27.97 -3.20 -7.18
N GLY A 50 -28.70 -2.51 -8.03
CA GLY A 50 -29.72 -3.14 -8.86
C GLY A 50 -30.80 -2.19 -9.36
N ASN A 51 -31.58 -2.70 -10.32
CA ASN A 51 -32.67 -1.95 -10.94
C ASN A 51 -33.71 -1.49 -9.90
N HIS A 52 -34.51 -0.50 -10.28
CA HIS A 52 -35.71 -0.16 -9.51
C HIS A 52 -36.61 -1.39 -9.35
N SER A 53 -37.09 -1.62 -8.12
CA SER A 53 -37.93 -2.77 -7.74
C SER A 53 -37.27 -4.16 -7.79
N SER A 54 -35.96 -4.30 -7.98
CA SER A 54 -35.30 -5.63 -7.98
C SER A 54 -35.26 -6.35 -6.62
N GLY A 55 -35.77 -5.72 -5.56
CA GLY A 55 -35.88 -6.32 -4.22
C GLY A 55 -34.67 -6.11 -3.31
N LYS A 56 -33.82 -5.12 -3.57
CA LYS A 56 -32.65 -4.74 -2.74
C LYS A 56 -33.00 -4.55 -1.27
N SER A 57 -33.87 -3.58 -0.98
CA SER A 57 -34.30 -3.21 0.36
C SER A 57 -34.99 -4.38 1.09
N THR A 58 -35.75 -5.20 0.35
CA THR A 58 -36.40 -6.43 0.86
C THR A 58 -35.37 -7.48 1.23
N PHE A 59 -34.37 -7.72 0.37
CA PHE A 59 -33.30 -8.68 0.63
C PHE A 59 -32.44 -8.25 1.83
N ILE A 60 -32.12 -6.95 1.95
CA ILE A 60 -31.40 -6.41 3.11
C ILE A 60 -32.17 -6.68 4.39
N ASN A 61 -33.47 -6.38 4.44
CA ASN A 61 -34.30 -6.66 5.61
C ASN A 61 -34.33 -8.16 5.97
N HIS A 62 -34.45 -9.03 4.97
CA HIS A 62 -34.44 -10.48 5.15
C HIS A 62 -33.09 -10.97 5.70
N MET A 63 -31.99 -10.52 5.11
CA MET A 63 -30.62 -10.85 5.52
C MET A 63 -30.33 -10.41 6.96
N LEU A 64 -30.79 -9.21 7.35
CA LEU A 64 -30.62 -8.69 8.70
C LEU A 64 -31.64 -9.27 9.71
N GLY A 65 -32.69 -9.96 9.24
CA GLY A 65 -33.79 -10.44 10.07
C GLY A 65 -34.62 -9.32 10.71
N GLN A 66 -34.55 -8.09 10.17
CA GLN A 66 -35.13 -6.88 10.76
C GLN A 66 -35.67 -5.95 9.67
N ARG A 67 -36.74 -5.20 9.97
CA ARG A 67 -37.32 -4.22 9.04
C ARG A 67 -36.61 -2.86 9.18
N VAL A 68 -35.46 -2.72 8.52
CA VAL A 68 -34.61 -1.51 8.58
C VAL A 68 -34.89 -0.56 7.41
N GLN A 69 -35.02 -1.12 6.21
CA GLN A 69 -35.34 -0.38 5.00
C GLN A 69 -36.85 -0.39 4.73
N LYS A 70 -37.34 0.70 4.14
CA LYS A 70 -38.72 0.77 3.68
C LYS A 70 -38.85 -0.07 2.41
N THR A 71 -39.85 -0.93 2.36
CA THR A 71 -40.13 -1.78 1.19
C THR A 71 -41.48 -1.42 0.59
N GLY A 72 -41.58 -1.42 -0.73
CA GLY A 72 -42.83 -1.13 -1.44
C GLY A 72 -42.65 -1.06 -2.95
N ARG A 73 -43.77 -0.91 -3.69
CA ARG A 73 -43.76 -0.74 -5.16
C ARG A 73 -43.52 0.71 -5.61
N ALA A 74 -43.75 1.68 -4.73
CA ALA A 74 -43.43 3.08 -5.01
C ALA A 74 -41.90 3.29 -5.02
N PRO A 75 -41.35 4.26 -5.77
CA PRO A 75 -39.93 4.62 -5.67
C PRO A 75 -39.64 5.11 -4.25
N THR A 76 -39.07 4.22 -3.41
CA THR A 76 -38.81 4.49 -2.00
C THR A 76 -37.44 5.11 -1.77
N ASP A 77 -36.45 4.77 -2.60
CA ASP A 77 -35.05 5.06 -2.35
C ASP A 77 -34.42 5.84 -3.52
N CYS A 78 -34.34 7.17 -3.35
CA CYS A 78 -33.55 8.05 -4.21
C CYS A 78 -32.14 8.30 -3.65
N THR A 79 -31.89 7.89 -2.40
CA THR A 79 -30.67 8.17 -1.64
C THR A 79 -29.87 6.88 -1.38
N PHE A 80 -28.54 7.00 -1.30
CA PHE A 80 -27.69 5.95 -0.76
C PHE A 80 -27.92 5.83 0.74
N THR A 81 -28.16 4.61 1.22
CA THR A 81 -28.32 4.35 2.64
C THR A 81 -27.22 3.43 3.13
N VAL A 82 -26.40 3.95 4.04
CA VAL A 82 -25.38 3.19 4.74
C VAL A 82 -26.01 2.60 6.00
N LEU A 83 -25.90 1.30 6.19
CA LEU A 83 -26.33 0.59 7.39
C LEU A 83 -25.09 0.16 8.16
N ALA A 84 -25.04 0.51 9.45
CA ALA A 84 -23.97 0.12 10.35
C ALA A 84 -24.53 -0.33 11.70
N GLY A 85 -23.79 -1.17 12.42
CA GLY A 85 -24.15 -1.62 13.75
C GLY A 85 -23.93 -0.52 14.81
N GLY A 86 -24.70 -0.57 15.89
CA GLY A 86 -24.49 0.31 17.03
C GLY A 86 -25.40 0.01 18.22
N ALA A 87 -25.16 0.72 19.33
CA ALA A 87 -25.86 0.45 20.59
C ALA A 87 -27.35 0.83 20.57
N ARG A 88 -27.75 1.73 19.67
CA ARG A 88 -29.12 2.25 19.54
C ARG A 88 -29.41 2.59 18.09
N ASP A 89 -30.68 2.45 17.71
CA ASP A 89 -31.15 2.87 16.41
C ASP A 89 -31.02 4.40 16.27
N GLU A 90 -30.36 4.83 15.20
CA GLU A 90 -30.13 6.25 14.91
C GLU A 90 -30.17 6.47 13.40
N ARG A 91 -30.68 7.63 12.97
CA ARG A 91 -30.62 8.06 11.57
C ARG A 91 -29.88 9.38 11.47
N LEU A 92 -28.80 9.38 10.70
CA LEU A 92 -27.93 10.52 10.48
C LEU A 92 -28.00 10.93 9.00
N ASP A 93 -28.16 12.24 8.77
CA ASP A 93 -28.08 12.78 7.42
C ASP A 93 -26.63 12.76 6.90
N GLY A 94 -26.43 12.99 5.61
CA GLY A 94 -25.09 12.96 5.03
C GLY A 94 -24.15 14.03 5.59
N ALA A 95 -24.69 15.19 6.01
CA ALA A 95 -23.88 16.22 6.64
C ALA A 95 -23.32 15.76 8.00
N ALA A 96 -24.10 15.05 8.80
CA ALA A 96 -23.64 14.39 10.01
C ALA A 96 -22.69 13.24 9.70
N LEU A 97 -23.02 12.37 8.74
CA LEU A 97 -22.18 11.24 8.33
C LEU A 97 -20.74 11.65 8.02
N VAL A 98 -20.55 12.72 7.23
CA VAL A 98 -19.22 13.23 6.86
C VAL A 98 -18.43 13.74 8.08
N ARG A 99 -19.10 14.19 9.15
CA ARG A 99 -18.44 14.64 10.38
C ARG A 99 -18.02 13.48 11.29
N HIS A 100 -18.65 12.32 11.17
CA HIS A 100 -18.34 11.15 11.98
C HIS A 100 -17.19 10.35 11.36
N ALA A 101 -15.96 10.64 11.79
CA ALA A 101 -14.75 9.99 11.29
C ALA A 101 -14.76 8.45 11.41
N GLN A 102 -15.51 7.89 12.37
CA GLN A 102 -15.59 6.45 12.62
C GLN A 102 -16.12 5.64 11.43
N TYR A 103 -16.93 6.23 10.56
CA TYR A 103 -17.54 5.55 9.42
C TYR A 103 -16.76 5.73 8.11
N GLY A 104 -15.69 6.53 8.11
CA GLY A 104 -14.81 6.65 6.94
C GLY A 104 -15.35 7.48 5.76
N PHE A 105 -16.35 8.36 5.98
CA PHE A 105 -16.95 9.19 4.93
C PHE A 105 -16.49 10.66 4.91
N GLY A 106 -15.41 10.99 5.62
CA GLY A 106 -14.95 12.38 5.79
C GLY A 106 -14.50 13.07 4.49
N ASP A 107 -14.18 12.31 3.45
CA ASP A 107 -13.74 12.81 2.14
C ASP A 107 -14.88 12.96 1.11
N VAL A 108 -16.09 12.47 1.41
CA VAL A 108 -17.24 12.46 0.48
C VAL A 108 -17.56 13.86 -0.03
N GLN A 109 -17.66 14.85 0.86
CA GLN A 109 -17.96 16.23 0.47
C GLN A 109 -16.89 16.82 -0.46
N ARG A 110 -15.62 16.48 -0.25
CA ARG A 110 -14.50 16.95 -1.09
C ARG A 110 -14.51 16.27 -2.46
N LEU A 111 -14.92 15.01 -2.52
CA LEU A 111 -14.89 14.21 -3.75
C LEU A 111 -16.11 14.44 -4.66
N PHE A 112 -17.29 14.63 -4.07
CA PHE A 112 -18.57 14.63 -4.79
C PHE A 112 -19.42 15.90 -4.58
N GLY A 113 -18.98 16.82 -3.71
CA GLY A 113 -19.68 18.08 -3.46
C GLY A 113 -20.89 17.93 -2.53
N ARG A 114 -21.63 19.03 -2.35
CA ARG A 114 -22.76 19.11 -1.41
C ARG A 114 -24.02 18.40 -1.90
N GLU A 115 -24.22 18.35 -3.21
CA GLU A 115 -25.39 17.70 -3.82
C GLU A 115 -25.45 16.23 -3.42
N PHE A 116 -24.34 15.49 -3.60
CA PHE A 116 -24.28 14.09 -3.17
C PHE A 116 -24.39 13.91 -1.65
N VAL A 117 -23.82 14.82 -0.85
CA VAL A 117 -23.96 14.77 0.62
C VAL A 117 -25.42 14.83 1.05
N SER A 118 -26.31 15.49 0.30
CA SER A 118 -27.76 15.47 0.58
C SER A 118 -28.44 14.14 0.20
N GLN A 119 -27.78 13.32 -0.62
CA GLN A 119 -28.29 12.08 -1.20
C GLN A 119 -27.68 10.82 -0.56
N VAL A 120 -26.99 10.97 0.56
CA VAL A 120 -26.47 9.85 1.37
C VAL A 120 -26.92 10.00 2.81
N GLU A 121 -27.32 8.89 3.42
CA GLU A 121 -27.69 8.83 4.83
C GLU A 121 -27.08 7.60 5.50
N LEU A 122 -27.01 7.65 6.83
CA LEU A 122 -26.59 6.55 7.66
C LEU A 122 -27.73 6.15 8.60
N LYS A 123 -28.02 4.84 8.67
CA LYS A 123 -28.86 4.25 9.71
C LYS A 123 -27.98 3.33 10.57
N VAL A 124 -27.88 3.69 11.83
CA VAL A 124 -27.33 2.83 12.87
C VAL A 124 -28.44 1.89 13.29
N VAL A 125 -28.17 0.58 13.29
CA VAL A 125 -29.13 -0.48 13.57
C VAL A 125 -28.65 -1.24 14.80
N ALA A 126 -29.52 -1.36 15.81
CA ALA A 126 -29.22 -2.07 17.04
C ALA A 126 -29.63 -3.56 16.97
N GLY A 127 -28.82 -4.42 17.59
CA GLY A 127 -29.16 -5.83 17.78
C GLY A 127 -29.09 -6.66 16.51
N SER A 128 -28.24 -6.25 15.57
CA SER A 128 -28.00 -6.99 14.32
C SER A 128 -26.65 -7.68 14.41
N ALA A 129 -26.65 -9.02 14.56
CA ALA A 129 -25.39 -9.78 14.67
C ALA A 129 -24.46 -9.56 13.46
N LEU A 130 -25.01 -9.46 12.24
CA LEU A 130 -24.21 -9.20 11.04
C LEU A 130 -23.49 -7.85 11.09
N LEU A 131 -24.17 -6.79 11.55
CA LEU A 131 -23.62 -5.43 11.58
C LEU A 131 -22.78 -5.16 12.83
N ASP A 132 -23.26 -5.57 14.01
CA ASP A 132 -22.61 -5.35 15.31
C ASP A 132 -21.42 -6.29 15.51
N GLU A 133 -21.69 -7.60 15.50
CA GLU A 133 -20.68 -8.61 15.81
C GLU A 133 -19.73 -8.82 14.62
N GLY A 134 -20.28 -8.88 13.40
CA GLY A 134 -19.52 -8.97 12.15
C GLY A 134 -18.76 -7.68 11.81
N GLY A 135 -19.14 -6.53 12.39
CA GLY A 135 -18.55 -5.23 12.06
C GLY A 135 -18.78 -4.81 10.60
N LEU A 136 -19.82 -5.37 9.97
CA LEU A 136 -20.13 -5.17 8.57
C LEU A 136 -20.89 -3.86 8.36
N MET A 137 -20.57 -3.15 7.28
CA MET A 137 -21.42 -2.10 6.73
C MET A 137 -22.13 -2.57 5.46
N VAL A 138 -23.41 -2.28 5.35
CA VAL A 138 -24.20 -2.57 4.15
C VAL A 138 -24.62 -1.26 3.50
N VAL A 139 -24.30 -1.07 2.23
CA VAL A 139 -24.68 0.12 1.47
C VAL A 139 -25.79 -0.28 0.50
N ASP A 140 -26.99 0.27 0.71
CA ASP A 140 -28.11 0.17 -0.21
C ASP A 140 -28.06 1.34 -1.20
N SER A 141 -28.05 1.03 -2.50
CA SER A 141 -28.04 2.06 -3.54
C SER A 141 -29.46 2.44 -3.98
N PRO A 142 -29.65 3.66 -4.48
CA PRO A 142 -30.83 4.00 -5.26
C PRO A 142 -31.08 2.99 -6.38
N GLY A 143 -32.35 2.77 -6.72
CA GLY A 143 -32.72 1.93 -7.85
C GLY A 143 -32.24 2.54 -9.17
N MET A 144 -31.59 1.72 -10.00
CA MET A 144 -31.23 2.14 -11.36
C MET A 144 -32.47 2.17 -12.25
N ILE A 145 -32.63 3.25 -12.99
CA ILE A 145 -33.76 3.53 -13.88
C ILE A 145 -33.26 4.00 -15.23
N ASP A 146 -34.04 3.77 -16.27
CA ASP A 146 -33.83 4.48 -17.53
C ASP A 146 -34.57 5.82 -17.47
N PRO A 147 -33.88 6.96 -17.56
CA PRO A 147 -34.57 8.23 -17.66
C PRO A 147 -35.39 8.29 -18.96
N PRO A 148 -36.58 8.91 -18.94
CA PRO A 148 -37.41 9.03 -20.13
C PRO A 148 -36.77 10.03 -21.11
N GLY A 149 -36.06 9.56 -22.14
CA GLY A 149 -35.42 10.41 -23.15
C GLY A 149 -34.65 9.67 -24.24
N SER A 150 -34.39 10.35 -25.37
CA SER A 150 -33.56 9.81 -26.46
C SER A 150 -32.09 9.75 -26.06
N ALA A 151 -31.33 8.80 -26.61
CA ALA A 151 -29.95 8.51 -26.18
C ALA A 151 -28.94 9.68 -26.28
N LEU A 152 -29.30 10.77 -26.96
CA LEU A 152 -28.41 11.93 -27.18
C LEU A 152 -28.42 12.98 -26.06
N ASP A 153 -29.50 13.09 -25.26
CA ASP A 153 -29.65 14.10 -24.19
C ASP A 153 -29.37 13.55 -22.78
N ARG A 154 -28.78 12.35 -22.69
CA ARG A 154 -28.51 11.66 -21.42
C ARG A 154 -27.32 12.31 -20.71
N THR A 155 -27.56 13.16 -19.72
CA THR A 155 -26.52 13.56 -18.77
C THR A 155 -26.61 12.68 -17.53
N ASP A 156 -25.46 12.30 -16.98
CA ASP A 156 -25.34 11.47 -15.76
C ASP A 156 -25.76 12.22 -14.48
N GLU A 157 -26.38 13.40 -14.61
CA GLU A 157 -26.68 14.36 -13.56
C GLU A 157 -28.18 14.55 -13.29
N ASP A 158 -29.06 13.67 -13.79
CA ASP A 158 -30.50 13.70 -13.44
C ASP A 158 -30.75 13.65 -11.92
N ARG A 159 -29.78 13.10 -11.17
CA ARG A 159 -29.79 13.01 -9.69
C ARG A 159 -29.07 14.17 -9.00
N GLY A 160 -28.49 15.12 -9.75
CA GLY A 160 -27.66 16.22 -9.24
C GLY A 160 -26.23 15.83 -8.86
N TYR A 161 -25.80 14.60 -9.15
CA TYR A 161 -24.44 14.10 -8.91
C TYR A 161 -24.10 12.96 -9.87
N ASP A 162 -22.80 12.74 -10.10
CA ASP A 162 -22.29 11.63 -10.92
C ASP A 162 -22.48 10.28 -10.20
N PHE A 163 -23.60 9.61 -10.51
CA PHE A 163 -23.97 8.34 -9.92
C PHE A 163 -22.92 7.24 -10.15
N LYS A 164 -22.34 7.17 -11.36
CA LYS A 164 -21.40 6.11 -11.74
C LYS A 164 -20.09 6.23 -10.99
N ARG A 165 -19.60 7.45 -10.80
CA ARG A 165 -18.39 7.72 -10.02
C ARG A 165 -18.60 7.46 -8.53
N VAL A 166 -19.78 7.75 -8.00
CA VAL A 166 -20.15 7.38 -6.62
C VAL A 166 -20.20 5.86 -6.47
N VAL A 167 -20.84 5.14 -7.41
CA VAL A 167 -20.90 3.67 -7.39
C VAL A 167 -19.50 3.08 -7.48
N GLN A 168 -18.64 3.56 -8.36
CA GLN A 168 -17.23 3.12 -8.44
C GLN A 168 -16.52 3.34 -7.09
N TRP A 169 -16.72 4.48 -6.43
CA TRP A 169 -16.07 4.80 -5.16
C TRP A 169 -16.49 3.89 -4.01
N PHE A 170 -17.77 3.52 -3.94
CA PHE A 170 -18.25 2.49 -3.02
C PHE A 170 -17.76 1.11 -3.42
N ALA A 171 -17.80 0.79 -4.72
CA ALA A 171 -17.37 -0.49 -5.23
C ALA A 171 -15.88 -0.74 -4.94
N ASP A 172 -15.01 0.28 -5.03
CA ASP A 172 -13.59 0.18 -4.67
C ASP A 172 -13.38 -0.23 -3.20
N ARG A 173 -14.27 0.22 -2.31
CA ARG A 173 -14.21 -0.05 -0.86
C ARG A 173 -14.93 -1.34 -0.46
N ALA A 174 -15.92 -1.76 -1.24
CA ALA A 174 -16.71 -2.95 -0.98
C ALA A 174 -15.87 -4.23 -1.12
N ASP A 175 -16.08 -5.16 -0.21
CA ASP A 175 -15.51 -6.52 -0.24
C ASP A 175 -16.43 -7.48 -0.99
N VAL A 176 -17.74 -7.17 -1.02
CA VAL A 176 -18.77 -7.92 -1.76
C VAL A 176 -19.72 -6.93 -2.43
N ILE A 177 -20.05 -7.17 -3.70
CA ILE A 177 -20.98 -6.35 -4.48
C ILE A 177 -22.09 -7.26 -4.98
N LEU A 178 -23.32 -6.99 -4.54
CA LEU A 178 -24.51 -7.69 -5.00
C LEU A 178 -25.16 -6.86 -6.10
N VAL A 179 -25.37 -7.43 -7.29
CA VAL A 179 -26.08 -6.75 -8.39
C VAL A 179 -27.38 -7.49 -8.67
N MET A 180 -28.50 -6.90 -8.26
CA MET A 180 -29.82 -7.51 -8.29
C MET A 180 -30.63 -7.07 -9.52
N PHE A 181 -31.12 -8.05 -10.26
CA PHE A 181 -31.97 -7.89 -11.44
C PHE A 181 -33.42 -8.30 -11.14
N ASP A 182 -34.34 -7.57 -11.77
CA ASP A 182 -35.78 -7.83 -11.70
C ASP A 182 -36.21 -8.64 -12.93
N PRO A 183 -36.87 -9.81 -12.78
CA PRO A 183 -37.25 -10.70 -13.88
C PRO A 183 -38.28 -10.11 -14.83
N ASP A 184 -39.16 -9.22 -14.35
CA ASP A 184 -40.14 -8.49 -15.17
C ASP A 184 -39.47 -7.47 -16.09
N LYS A 185 -38.26 -7.04 -15.71
CA LYS A 185 -37.42 -6.09 -16.46
C LYS A 185 -36.05 -6.71 -16.69
N PRO A 186 -35.98 -7.89 -17.35
CA PRO A 186 -34.72 -8.60 -17.57
C PRO A 186 -33.83 -7.84 -18.58
N GLY A 187 -34.45 -6.91 -19.34
CA GLY A 187 -33.83 -5.85 -20.11
C GLY A 187 -33.27 -4.76 -19.20
N THR A 188 -32.17 -5.08 -18.54
CA THR A 188 -31.16 -4.19 -17.94
C THR A 188 -31.27 -2.74 -18.42
N THR A 189 -31.72 -1.85 -17.53
CA THR A 189 -31.65 -0.41 -17.74
C THR A 189 -30.26 -0.04 -18.25
N PHE A 190 -30.17 0.87 -19.23
CA PHE A 190 -28.91 1.38 -19.77
C PHE A 190 -27.97 1.83 -18.64
N GLU A 191 -28.51 2.44 -17.58
CA GLU A 191 -27.77 2.83 -16.38
C GLU A 191 -27.08 1.62 -15.71
N THR A 192 -27.75 0.47 -15.62
CA THR A 192 -27.21 -0.76 -15.00
C THR A 192 -26.10 -1.38 -15.82
N LEU A 193 -26.28 -1.45 -17.15
CA LEU A 193 -25.21 -1.92 -18.04
C LEU A 193 -24.00 -0.99 -18.01
N ASP A 194 -24.23 0.32 -17.94
CA ASP A 194 -23.14 1.29 -17.91
C ASP A 194 -22.37 1.25 -16.58
N VAL A 195 -23.07 1.07 -15.45
CA VAL A 195 -22.43 0.79 -14.14
C VAL A 195 -21.61 -0.48 -14.19
N LEU A 196 -22.13 -1.57 -14.77
CA LEU A 196 -21.37 -2.83 -14.91
C LEU A 196 -20.12 -2.65 -15.78
N THR A 197 -20.20 -1.85 -16.84
CA THR A 197 -19.10 -1.66 -17.81
C THR A 197 -18.05 -0.68 -17.32
N LYS A 198 -18.48 0.44 -16.72
CA LYS A 198 -17.60 1.57 -16.36
C LYS A 198 -17.26 1.61 -14.88
N SER A 199 -18.22 1.35 -14.00
CA SER A 199 -18.05 1.47 -12.55
C SER A 199 -17.64 0.17 -11.85
N LEU A 200 -17.82 -0.98 -12.51
CA LEU A 200 -17.49 -2.30 -11.96
C LEU A 200 -16.40 -3.03 -12.75
N GLN A 201 -15.74 -2.33 -13.67
CA GLN A 201 -14.70 -2.88 -14.52
C GLN A 201 -13.53 -3.42 -13.66
N GLY A 202 -13.09 -4.65 -13.93
CA GLY A 202 -12.00 -5.27 -13.19
C GLY A 202 -12.37 -5.80 -11.80
N MET A 203 -13.59 -5.56 -11.29
CA MET A 203 -14.03 -5.98 -9.95
C MET A 203 -14.90 -7.25 -9.93
N SER A 204 -14.95 -7.96 -11.04
CA SER A 204 -15.71 -9.21 -11.21
C SER A 204 -15.48 -10.32 -10.17
N SER A 205 -14.36 -10.33 -9.43
CA SER A 205 -14.10 -11.33 -8.38
C SER A 205 -14.95 -11.14 -7.12
N LYS A 206 -15.48 -9.93 -6.92
CA LYS A 206 -16.34 -9.57 -5.78
C LYS A 206 -17.78 -9.25 -6.17
N VAL A 207 -18.11 -9.33 -7.46
CA VAL A 207 -19.47 -9.06 -7.98
C VAL A 207 -20.26 -10.36 -8.07
N LEU A 208 -21.41 -10.40 -7.41
CA LEU A 208 -22.41 -11.47 -7.51
C LEU A 208 -23.61 -10.95 -8.29
N LEU A 209 -23.93 -11.62 -9.40
CA LEU A 209 -25.09 -11.30 -10.23
C LEU A 209 -26.28 -12.10 -9.72
N ILE A 210 -27.39 -11.43 -9.40
CA ILE A 210 -28.54 -12.06 -8.77
C ILE A 210 -29.78 -11.77 -9.60
N LEU A 211 -30.41 -12.81 -10.15
CA LEU A 211 -31.78 -12.73 -10.68
C LEU A 211 -32.74 -13.04 -9.54
N ASN A 212 -33.35 -12.00 -8.97
CA ASN A 212 -34.26 -12.14 -7.84
C ASN A 212 -35.70 -12.42 -8.32
N LYS A 213 -36.62 -12.70 -7.39
CA LYS A 213 -38.05 -12.89 -7.63
C LYS A 213 -38.41 -13.97 -8.66
N VAL A 214 -37.65 -15.05 -8.70
CA VAL A 214 -37.94 -16.15 -9.63
C VAL A 214 -39.28 -16.84 -9.37
N ASP A 215 -39.87 -16.60 -8.19
CA ASP A 215 -41.22 -16.99 -7.80
C ASP A 215 -42.33 -16.22 -8.54
N ASP A 216 -42.03 -15.07 -9.14
CA ASP A 216 -43.00 -14.30 -9.95
C ASP A 216 -43.34 -15.01 -11.28
N PHE A 217 -42.49 -15.95 -11.74
CA PHE A 217 -42.72 -16.67 -12.98
C PHE A 217 -43.76 -17.79 -12.83
N GLN A 218 -44.82 -17.71 -13.65
CA GLN A 218 -45.84 -18.77 -13.70
C GLN A 218 -45.37 -20.00 -14.48
N THR A 219 -44.46 -19.84 -15.43
CA THR A 219 -43.98 -20.93 -16.29
C THR A 219 -42.46 -20.95 -16.40
N VAL A 220 -41.90 -22.14 -16.56
CA VAL A 220 -40.46 -22.34 -16.82
C VAL A 220 -40.03 -21.65 -18.12
N HIS A 221 -40.94 -21.52 -19.10
CA HIS A 221 -40.66 -20.83 -20.36
C HIS A 221 -40.43 -19.32 -20.15
N ASP A 222 -41.21 -18.68 -19.28
CA ASP A 222 -41.06 -17.26 -18.99
C ASP A 222 -39.77 -16.99 -18.21
N PHE A 223 -39.47 -17.86 -17.22
CA PHE A 223 -38.19 -17.85 -16.53
C PHE A 223 -37.02 -18.00 -17.51
N ALA A 224 -37.03 -19.02 -18.37
CA ALA A 224 -35.97 -19.27 -19.34
C ALA A 224 -35.79 -18.10 -20.32
N ARG A 225 -36.89 -17.46 -20.74
CA ARG A 225 -36.84 -16.28 -21.60
C ARG A 225 -36.19 -15.09 -20.90
N ALA A 226 -36.57 -14.80 -19.66
CA ALA A 226 -36.01 -13.71 -18.88
C ALA A 226 -34.53 -13.95 -18.53
N TYR A 227 -34.18 -15.16 -18.09
CA TYR A 227 -32.81 -15.56 -17.82
C TYR A 227 -31.93 -15.48 -19.09
N GLY A 228 -32.45 -15.97 -20.22
CA GLY A 228 -31.78 -15.87 -21.53
C GLY A 228 -31.56 -14.42 -21.98
N ALA A 229 -32.55 -13.55 -21.77
CA ALA A 229 -32.43 -12.12 -22.06
C ALA A 229 -31.37 -11.42 -21.19
N LEU A 230 -31.31 -11.75 -19.90
CA LEU A 230 -30.28 -11.25 -18.99
C LEU A 230 -28.89 -11.70 -19.46
N CYS A 231 -28.71 -12.99 -19.78
CA CYS A 231 -27.46 -13.53 -20.32
C CYS A 231 -27.02 -12.78 -21.60
N TRP A 232 -27.95 -12.53 -22.51
CA TRP A 232 -27.69 -11.80 -23.76
C TRP A 232 -27.25 -10.35 -23.52
N ASN A 233 -27.82 -9.68 -22.53
CA ASN A 233 -27.44 -8.30 -22.21
C ASN A 233 -26.08 -8.24 -21.52
N LEU A 234 -25.80 -9.17 -20.60
CA LEU A 234 -24.53 -9.27 -19.91
C LEU A 234 -23.38 -9.68 -20.84
N SER A 235 -23.62 -10.52 -21.84
CA SER A 235 -22.58 -10.93 -22.81
C SER A 235 -22.02 -9.78 -23.64
N LYS A 236 -22.77 -8.67 -23.77
CA LYS A 236 -22.30 -7.44 -24.43
C LYS A 236 -21.36 -6.61 -23.56
N VAL A 237 -21.42 -6.79 -22.24
CA VAL A 237 -20.74 -5.94 -21.25
C VAL A 237 -19.57 -6.67 -20.61
N ILE A 238 -19.74 -7.95 -20.31
CA ILE A 238 -18.74 -8.75 -19.63
C ILE A 238 -17.70 -9.17 -20.67
N GLY A 239 -16.52 -8.58 -20.62
CA GLY A 239 -15.39 -8.87 -21.51
C GLY A 239 -14.72 -10.24 -21.31
N ARG A 240 -15.42 -11.19 -20.67
CA ARG A 240 -14.95 -12.57 -20.48
C ARG A 240 -15.68 -13.50 -21.42
N LYS A 241 -14.99 -14.55 -21.84
CA LYS A 241 -15.57 -15.61 -22.67
C LYS A 241 -16.69 -16.36 -21.95
N ASP A 242 -16.51 -16.59 -20.65
CA ASP A 242 -17.48 -17.29 -19.81
C ASP A 242 -18.28 -16.30 -18.97
N LEU A 243 -19.61 -16.47 -18.97
CA LEU A 243 -20.51 -15.67 -18.16
C LEU A 243 -20.34 -16.05 -16.68
N PRO A 244 -20.22 -15.07 -15.76
CA PRO A 244 -20.25 -15.34 -14.32
C PRO A 244 -21.55 -16.03 -13.93
N PHE A 245 -21.48 -16.82 -12.86
CA PHE A 245 -22.67 -17.46 -12.31
C PHE A 245 -23.72 -16.41 -11.91
N ILE A 246 -24.98 -16.66 -12.29
CA ILE A 246 -26.13 -15.82 -11.94
C ILE A 246 -26.93 -16.57 -10.89
N TYR A 247 -26.99 -16.03 -9.67
CA TYR A 247 -27.76 -16.59 -8.57
C TYR A 247 -29.24 -16.32 -8.80
N THR A 248 -30.03 -17.38 -8.99
CA THR A 248 -31.48 -17.30 -9.13
C THR A 248 -32.15 -17.54 -7.79
N MET A 249 -32.83 -16.54 -7.24
CA MET A 249 -33.44 -16.66 -5.91
C MET A 249 -34.74 -15.85 -5.80
N TYR A 250 -35.44 -16.05 -4.70
CA TYR A 250 -36.53 -15.18 -4.26
C TYR A 250 -36.36 -14.84 -2.78
N VAL A 251 -36.99 -13.75 -2.34
CA VAL A 251 -37.01 -13.36 -0.92
C VAL A 251 -38.36 -13.77 -0.33
N PRO A 252 -38.39 -14.73 0.62
CA PRO A 252 -39.64 -15.16 1.24
C PRO A 252 -40.32 -13.96 1.90
N GLN A 253 -41.60 -13.75 1.58
CA GLN A 253 -42.41 -12.76 2.30
C GLN A 253 -42.80 -13.34 3.67
N ASP A 254 -42.73 -12.53 4.73
CA ASP A 254 -43.16 -12.93 6.06
C ASP A 254 -44.63 -13.39 6.00
N LYS A 255 -44.88 -14.70 6.16
CA LYS A 255 -46.23 -15.30 6.24
C LYS A 255 -47.08 -14.81 7.42
N ARG A 256 -46.67 -13.75 8.15
CA ARG A 256 -47.46 -13.17 9.25
C ARG A 256 -48.69 -12.38 8.77
N GLU A 257 -48.82 -12.10 7.48
CA GLU A 257 -49.99 -11.41 6.91
C GLU A 257 -50.95 -12.35 6.12
N GLU A 258 -50.59 -13.61 5.88
CA GLU A 258 -51.45 -14.60 5.21
C GLU A 258 -52.20 -15.50 6.21
N GLY A 259 -52.99 -14.89 7.09
CA GLY A 259 -53.98 -15.60 7.92
C GLY A 259 -55.22 -16.06 7.14
N SER A 260 -55.23 -15.96 5.82
CA SER A 260 -56.45 -16.19 5.03
C SER A 260 -56.17 -16.45 3.55
N ARG A 261 -55.51 -17.58 3.23
CA ARG A 261 -55.84 -18.33 1.99
C ARG A 261 -55.34 -19.77 2.02
N SER A 262 -56.34 -20.65 2.07
CA SER A 262 -56.37 -22.06 1.62
C SER A 262 -55.38 -23.06 2.25
N LEU A 263 -55.93 -23.91 3.10
CA LEU A 263 -55.41 -25.23 3.49
C LEU A 263 -55.08 -26.08 2.24
N PRO A 264 -53.95 -26.82 2.21
CA PRO A 264 -53.69 -27.78 1.15
C PRO A 264 -54.60 -29.01 1.31
N VAL A 265 -55.18 -29.44 0.20
CA VAL A 265 -55.95 -30.69 0.07
C VAL A 265 -54.99 -31.87 0.26
N VAL A 266 -55.29 -32.71 1.24
CA VAL A 266 -54.62 -34.01 1.43
C VAL A 266 -55.14 -34.95 0.34
N GLN A 267 -54.30 -35.30 -0.63
CA GLN A 267 -54.49 -36.51 -1.42
C GLN A 267 -53.78 -37.67 -0.71
N GLU A 268 -54.58 -38.54 -0.10
CA GLU A 268 -54.18 -39.92 0.18
C GLU A 268 -54.02 -40.64 -1.15
N ASN A 269 -52.78 -40.94 -1.54
CA ASN A 269 -52.41 -42.18 -2.22
C ASN A 269 -50.87 -42.29 -2.26
N GLY A 270 -50.36 -43.43 -1.79
CA GLY A 270 -48.93 -43.69 -1.58
C GLY A 270 -48.17 -44.01 -2.86
N GLU A 271 -47.82 -42.98 -3.62
CA GLU A 271 -46.68 -42.99 -4.54
C GLU A 271 -45.85 -41.72 -4.29
N ALA A 272 -44.54 -41.87 -4.13
CA ALA A 272 -43.63 -40.73 -3.98
C ALA A 272 -43.53 -39.97 -5.32
N ALA A 273 -44.52 -39.13 -5.60
CA ALA A 273 -44.50 -38.24 -6.75
C ALA A 273 -43.31 -37.26 -6.61
N PHE A 274 -42.46 -37.21 -7.64
CA PHE A 274 -41.37 -36.24 -7.76
C PHE A 274 -41.96 -34.83 -7.88
N ASP A 275 -42.02 -34.11 -6.76
CA ASP A 275 -42.62 -32.78 -6.66
C ASP A 275 -41.59 -31.71 -7.10
N VAL A 276 -41.45 -31.54 -8.42
CA VAL A 276 -40.53 -30.58 -9.06
C VAL A 276 -40.63 -29.17 -8.47
N PRO A 277 -41.82 -28.62 -8.15
CA PRO A 277 -41.96 -27.33 -7.46
C PRO A 277 -41.24 -27.26 -6.09
N LYS A 278 -41.41 -28.26 -5.21
CA LYS A 278 -40.73 -28.28 -3.90
C LYS A 278 -39.22 -28.44 -4.03
N MET A 279 -38.76 -29.15 -5.06
CA MET A 279 -37.34 -29.30 -5.34
C MET A 279 -36.72 -27.97 -5.81
N LEU A 280 -37.43 -27.22 -6.66
CA LEU A 280 -37.03 -25.88 -7.10
C LEU A 280 -37.02 -24.88 -5.94
N GLU A 281 -38.00 -24.93 -5.02
CA GLU A 281 -38.00 -24.13 -3.80
C GLU A 281 -36.75 -24.41 -2.95
N HIS A 282 -36.41 -25.68 -2.73
CA HIS A 282 -35.21 -26.06 -2.01
C HIS A 282 -33.92 -25.60 -2.72
N GLU A 283 -33.87 -25.66 -4.05
CA GLU A 283 -32.74 -25.17 -4.84
C GLU A 283 -32.57 -23.65 -4.70
N PHE A 284 -33.65 -22.88 -4.88
CA PHE A 284 -33.62 -21.42 -4.74
C PHE A 284 -33.34 -20.96 -3.30
N ASP A 285 -33.82 -21.69 -2.30
CA ASP A 285 -33.48 -21.47 -0.89
C ASP A 285 -32.00 -21.76 -0.62
N GLY A 286 -31.46 -22.82 -1.22
CA GLY A 286 -30.03 -23.13 -1.20
C GLY A 286 -29.19 -22.01 -1.81
N ILE A 287 -29.56 -21.54 -3.00
CA ILE A 287 -28.90 -20.43 -3.71
C ILE A 287 -28.95 -19.14 -2.87
N ARG A 288 -30.10 -18.82 -2.26
CA ARG A 288 -30.21 -17.66 -1.34
C ARG A 288 -29.26 -17.81 -0.15
N GLY A 289 -29.19 -19.00 0.43
CA GLY A 289 -28.26 -19.33 1.51
C GLY A 289 -26.80 -19.13 1.09
N GLU A 290 -26.44 -19.50 -0.14
CA GLU A 290 -25.10 -19.25 -0.69
C GLU A 290 -24.80 -17.75 -0.81
N VAL A 291 -25.74 -16.95 -1.34
CA VAL A 291 -25.57 -15.48 -1.42
C VAL A 291 -25.37 -14.87 -0.05
N ILE A 292 -26.19 -15.27 0.95
CA ILE A 292 -26.05 -14.80 2.33
C ILE A 292 -24.68 -15.19 2.89
N ARG A 293 -24.23 -16.44 2.67
CA ARG A 293 -22.91 -16.89 3.13
C ARG A 293 -21.77 -16.09 2.49
N GLU A 294 -21.92 -15.67 1.23
CA GLU A 294 -20.95 -14.81 0.56
C GLU A 294 -20.88 -13.41 1.18
N VAL A 295 -22.01 -12.87 1.65
CA VAL A 295 -22.07 -11.63 2.45
C VAL A 295 -21.44 -11.83 3.83
N GLU A 296 -21.72 -12.94 4.50
CA GLU A 296 -21.15 -13.30 5.80
C GLU A 296 -19.62 -13.46 5.76
N ARG A 297 -19.06 -13.78 4.58
CA ARG A 297 -17.60 -13.85 4.33
C ARG A 297 -16.94 -12.49 4.09
N ALA A 298 -17.70 -11.40 3.99
CA ALA A 298 -17.14 -10.07 3.73
C ALA A 298 -16.09 -9.63 4.78
N PRO A 299 -16.24 -9.86 6.09
CA PRO A 299 -15.20 -9.54 7.07
C PRO A 299 -13.89 -10.30 6.87
N ASP A 300 -13.96 -11.57 6.43
CA ASP A 300 -12.76 -12.35 6.12
C ASP A 300 -12.05 -11.80 4.87
N ARG A 301 -12.82 -11.50 3.81
CA ARG A 301 -12.29 -10.82 2.61
C ARG A 301 -11.64 -9.49 2.94
N ALA A 302 -12.28 -8.70 3.80
CA ALA A 302 -11.75 -7.42 4.27
C ALA A 302 -10.42 -7.60 5.02
N THR A 303 -10.33 -8.65 5.85
CA THR A 303 -9.11 -8.98 6.59
C THR A 303 -7.96 -9.33 5.65
N ASP A 304 -8.20 -10.18 4.65
CA ASP A 304 -7.22 -10.53 3.62
C ASP A 304 -6.78 -9.30 2.82
N ASN A 305 -7.73 -8.43 2.45
CA ASN A 305 -7.47 -7.18 1.75
C ASN A 305 -6.58 -6.24 2.57
N VAL A 306 -6.86 -6.10 3.88
CA VAL A 306 -6.04 -5.29 4.81
C VAL A 306 -4.61 -5.82 4.92
N LEU A 307 -4.43 -7.15 5.03
CA LEU A 307 -3.10 -7.77 5.09
C LEU A 307 -2.33 -7.61 3.78
N ASN A 308 -2.99 -7.80 2.64
CA ASN A 308 -2.40 -7.58 1.31
C ASN A 308 -2.00 -6.13 1.12
N LEU A 309 -2.82 -5.17 1.57
CA LEU A 309 -2.52 -3.75 1.53
C LEU A 309 -1.34 -3.39 2.43
N LEU A 310 -1.28 -3.93 3.66
CA LEU A 310 -0.14 -3.75 4.56
C LEU A 310 1.16 -4.26 3.91
N LYS A 311 1.13 -5.48 3.36
CA LYS A 311 2.28 -6.06 2.67
C LYS A 311 2.74 -5.21 1.50
N ALA A 312 1.82 -4.82 0.62
CA ALA A 312 2.12 -3.98 -0.53
C ALA A 312 2.68 -2.62 -0.11
N THR A 313 2.09 -1.98 0.90
CA THR A 313 2.52 -0.68 1.41
C THR A 313 3.91 -0.76 2.05
N ALA A 314 4.18 -1.80 2.84
CA ALA A 314 5.50 -2.01 3.44
C ALA A 314 6.58 -2.29 2.39
N LEU A 315 6.27 -3.05 1.33
CA LEU A 315 7.19 -3.27 0.21
C LEU A 315 7.48 -1.97 -0.55
N ARG A 316 6.44 -1.19 -0.84
CA ARG A 316 6.57 0.12 -1.49
C ARG A 316 7.38 1.10 -0.65
N LEU A 317 7.11 1.18 0.66
CA LEU A 317 7.87 2.00 1.59
C LEU A 317 9.34 1.57 1.64
N LYS A 318 9.61 0.26 1.67
CA LYS A 318 10.99 -0.27 1.63
C LYS A 318 11.72 0.14 0.36
N MET A 319 11.07 0.05 -0.81
CA MET A 319 11.65 0.47 -2.08
C MET A 319 11.91 1.97 -2.11
N HIS A 320 10.91 2.77 -1.76
CA HIS A 320 11.02 4.23 -1.68
C HIS A 320 12.19 4.65 -0.78
N MET A 321 12.25 4.08 0.42
CA MET A 321 13.33 4.30 1.39
C MET A 321 14.70 3.98 0.80
N THR A 322 14.85 2.77 0.23
CA THR A 322 16.12 2.29 -0.31
C THR A 322 16.61 3.18 -1.45
N LEU A 323 15.71 3.66 -2.29
CA LEU A 323 16.04 4.53 -3.42
C LEU A 323 16.41 5.94 -2.97
N VAL A 324 15.67 6.54 -2.02
CA VAL A 324 16.04 7.84 -1.42
C VAL A 324 17.44 7.77 -0.81
N GLU A 325 17.74 6.70 -0.08
CA GLU A 325 19.08 6.50 0.49
C GLU A 325 20.16 6.29 -0.56
N ALA A 326 19.87 5.53 -1.62
CA ALA A 326 20.80 5.33 -2.72
C ALA A 326 21.10 6.63 -3.46
N CYS A 327 20.07 7.44 -3.76
CA CYS A 327 20.22 8.76 -4.37
C CYS A 327 21.05 9.70 -3.50
N LYS A 328 20.73 9.77 -2.19
CA LYS A 328 21.49 10.59 -1.24
C LYS A 328 22.94 10.13 -1.13
N LYS A 329 23.19 8.82 -1.05
CA LYS A 329 24.54 8.25 -1.02
C LYS A 329 25.33 8.63 -2.27
N GLU A 330 24.74 8.49 -3.45
CA GLU A 330 25.40 8.81 -4.72
C GLU A 330 25.73 10.32 -4.85
N TYR A 331 24.89 11.18 -4.26
CA TYR A 331 25.14 12.61 -4.17
C TYR A 331 26.28 12.93 -3.17
N LEU A 332 26.26 12.34 -1.98
CA LEU A 332 27.30 12.54 -0.96
C LEU A 332 28.66 11.96 -1.39
N ASP A 333 28.67 10.83 -2.10
CA ASP A 333 29.88 10.24 -2.67
C ASP A 333 30.51 11.22 -3.69
N LEU A 334 29.70 11.89 -4.51
CA LEU A 334 30.19 12.94 -5.41
C LEU A 334 30.71 14.16 -4.63
N GLN A 335 30.00 14.58 -3.58
CA GLN A 335 30.43 15.70 -2.74
C GLN A 335 31.76 15.41 -2.04
N THR A 336 31.94 14.19 -1.51
CA THR A 336 33.19 13.76 -0.87
C THR A 336 34.32 13.61 -1.88
N PHE A 337 34.04 13.13 -3.10
CA PHE A 337 35.00 13.13 -4.20
C PHE A 337 35.54 14.53 -4.49
N TRP A 338 34.65 15.52 -4.67
CA TRP A 338 35.08 16.90 -4.94
C TRP A 338 35.84 17.54 -3.77
N LYS A 339 35.42 17.27 -2.52
CA LYS A 339 36.17 17.70 -1.32
C LYS A 339 37.58 17.11 -1.30
N ARG A 340 37.72 15.81 -1.60
CA ARG A 340 39.02 15.14 -1.68
C ARG A 340 39.89 15.70 -2.82
N ALA A 341 39.30 15.97 -3.98
CA ALA A 341 40.00 16.57 -5.11
C ALA A 341 40.52 17.98 -4.78
N GLN A 342 39.74 18.80 -4.07
CA GLN A 342 40.16 20.11 -3.59
C GLN A 342 41.31 20.02 -2.58
N ILE A 343 41.22 19.11 -1.60
CA ILE A 343 42.30 18.89 -0.62
C ILE A 343 43.58 18.43 -1.33
N ALA A 344 43.47 17.49 -2.27
CA ALA A 344 44.61 17.02 -3.07
C ALA A 344 45.23 18.15 -3.90
N GLY A 345 44.40 19.03 -4.50
CA GLY A 345 44.86 20.20 -5.24
C GLY A 345 45.61 21.21 -4.36
N ILE A 346 45.15 21.44 -3.12
CA ILE A 346 45.83 22.31 -2.14
C ILE A 346 47.16 21.68 -1.71
N VAL A 347 47.18 20.40 -1.35
CA VAL A 347 48.38 19.67 -0.93
C VAL A 347 49.43 19.66 -2.05
N ALA A 348 49.02 19.42 -3.30
CA ALA A 348 49.90 19.50 -4.45
C ALA A 348 50.47 20.92 -4.61
N GLY A 349 49.64 21.97 -4.53
CA GLY A 349 50.08 23.36 -4.63
C GLY A 349 51.09 23.77 -3.54
N VAL A 350 50.84 23.37 -2.28
CA VAL A 350 51.77 23.56 -1.17
C VAL A 350 53.06 22.77 -1.40
N GLY A 351 52.96 21.52 -1.85
CA GLY A 351 54.11 20.67 -2.17
C GLY A 351 54.99 21.25 -3.28
N PHE A 352 54.40 21.74 -4.37
CA PHE A 352 55.14 22.41 -5.45
C PHE A 352 55.83 23.69 -4.98
N THR A 353 55.17 24.47 -4.12
CA THR A 353 55.72 25.71 -3.56
C THR A 353 56.87 25.42 -2.58
N ALA A 354 56.70 24.44 -1.70
CA ALA A 354 57.74 23.98 -0.78
C ALA A 354 58.95 23.40 -1.54
N PHE A 355 58.71 22.59 -2.57
CA PHE A 355 59.76 22.06 -3.44
C PHE A 355 60.54 23.19 -4.14
N TYR A 356 59.85 24.22 -4.64
CA TYR A 356 60.50 25.39 -5.24
C TYR A 356 61.36 26.14 -4.22
N LEU A 357 60.85 26.37 -3.00
CA LEU A 357 61.59 27.04 -1.93
C LEU A 357 62.82 26.23 -1.51
N ILE A 358 62.70 24.92 -1.27
CA ILE A 358 63.82 24.05 -0.89
C ILE A 358 64.90 24.06 -1.97
N ARG A 359 64.50 23.98 -3.25
CA ARG A 359 65.43 24.01 -4.40
C ARG A 359 66.16 25.36 -4.54
N THR A 360 65.55 26.47 -4.12
CA THR A 360 66.06 27.82 -4.41
C THR A 360 66.65 28.55 -3.20
N VAL A 361 66.39 28.07 -1.97
CA VAL A 361 66.72 28.79 -0.72
C VAL A 361 67.79 28.09 0.15
N GLY A 362 68.22 26.84 -0.10
CA GLY A 362 69.35 26.22 0.64
C GLY A 362 70.38 25.58 -0.29
N SER A 363 71.70 25.83 -0.22
CA SER A 363 72.55 26.27 0.91
C SER A 363 73.62 27.31 0.53
N SER A 364 73.78 28.36 1.34
CA SER A 364 74.99 29.17 1.46
C SER A 364 75.60 28.97 2.86
N ALA A 365 76.44 27.94 3.04
CA ALA A 365 77.43 27.80 4.13
C ALA A 365 78.35 26.59 3.82
N PRO A 366 79.64 26.62 4.19
CA PRO A 366 80.64 25.65 3.74
C PRO A 366 80.48 24.31 4.44
N MET A 367 80.66 23.20 3.71
CA MET A 367 80.84 21.88 4.32
C MET A 367 82.21 21.84 5.00
N GLU A 368 82.22 21.97 6.33
CA GLU A 368 83.29 21.43 7.17
C GLU A 368 83.07 19.92 7.26
N ALA A 369 84.07 19.14 6.85
CA ALA A 369 83.98 17.70 6.75
C ALA A 369 83.88 17.07 8.15
N LEU A 370 82.67 16.65 8.55
CA LEU A 370 82.50 15.74 9.66
C LEU A 370 82.76 14.32 9.15
N ALA A 371 83.90 13.78 9.57
CA ALA A 371 84.34 12.43 9.32
C ALA A 371 83.29 11.41 9.81
N ALA A 372 83.10 10.37 9.02
CA ALA A 372 82.32 9.21 9.38
C ALA A 372 83.06 8.36 10.43
N GLU A 373 83.09 8.78 11.69
CA GLU A 373 83.54 7.94 12.81
C GLU A 373 82.63 7.93 14.05
N ASP A 374 81.60 8.77 14.17
CA ASP A 374 80.86 8.89 15.45
C ASP A 374 79.42 8.33 15.50
N LEU A 375 78.98 7.48 14.56
CA LEU A 375 77.64 6.86 14.62
C LEU A 375 77.62 5.36 14.34
N ALA A 376 78.50 4.60 15.01
CA ALA A 376 78.41 3.14 15.01
C ALA A 376 78.84 2.50 16.34
N HIS A 377 78.18 2.82 17.45
CA HIS A 377 78.27 2.01 18.68
C HIS A 377 76.89 1.79 19.33
N SER A 378 76.21 0.71 18.91
CA SER A 378 75.51 -0.22 19.82
C SER A 378 75.02 -1.44 19.03
N GLY A 379 75.65 -2.60 19.24
CA GLY A 379 75.16 -3.88 18.71
C GLY A 379 76.28 -4.86 18.39
N ALA A 380 76.84 -5.48 19.44
CA ALA A 380 77.85 -6.54 19.32
C ALA A 380 77.22 -7.88 18.93
N SER A 381 77.86 -8.62 18.00
CA SER A 381 78.12 -10.06 18.14
C SER A 381 79.06 -10.58 17.03
N SER A 382 80.34 -10.67 17.40
CA SER A 382 81.28 -11.79 17.23
C SER A 382 81.37 -12.61 15.92
N ALA A 383 82.64 -12.72 15.50
CA ALA A 383 83.35 -13.87 14.91
C ALA A 383 83.17 -14.11 13.40
N SER A 384 84.18 -14.51 12.62
CA SER A 384 85.65 -14.55 12.69
C SER A 384 86.08 -15.20 11.37
N SER A 385 87.23 -14.80 10.81
CA SER A 385 88.08 -15.55 9.83
C SER A 385 87.44 -15.93 8.48
N SER A 386 88.11 -15.90 7.32
CA SER A 386 89.49 -15.57 6.93
C SER A 386 89.57 -15.64 5.40
N THR A 387 90.50 -14.87 4.85
CA THR A 387 91.35 -15.16 3.65
C THR A 387 90.73 -15.28 2.26
N GLY A 388 91.17 -14.36 1.39
CA GLY A 388 91.90 -14.75 0.17
C GLY A 388 91.32 -14.27 -1.16
N GLY A 389 91.93 -13.26 -1.80
CA GLY A 389 91.60 -12.92 -3.20
C GLY A 389 92.15 -11.59 -3.71
N SER A 390 93.46 -11.54 -3.92
CA SER A 390 94.28 -10.60 -4.72
C SER A 390 93.64 -9.46 -5.55
N SER A 391 94.05 -8.22 -5.20
CA SER A 391 94.72 -7.22 -6.05
C SER A 391 94.43 -7.16 -7.56
N ALA A 392 93.85 -6.04 -7.99
CA ALA A 392 94.38 -5.29 -9.12
C ALA A 392 94.25 -3.77 -8.86
N LYS A 393 95.38 -3.10 -8.64
CA LYS A 393 95.50 -1.65 -8.79
C LYS A 393 95.45 -1.33 -10.28
N THR A 394 94.46 -0.55 -10.68
CA THR A 394 94.57 0.32 -11.87
C THR A 394 94.28 1.74 -11.43
N SER A 395 95.35 2.49 -11.30
CA SER A 395 95.39 3.93 -11.12
C SER A 395 94.82 4.64 -12.35
N GLY A 396 93.93 5.60 -12.09
CA GLY A 396 93.88 6.86 -12.84
C GLY A 396 93.20 6.83 -14.21
N ALA A 397 91.88 7.01 -14.21
CA ALA A 397 91.22 7.89 -15.19
C ALA A 397 89.77 8.20 -14.74
N ASN A 398 89.46 9.49 -14.68
CA ASN A 398 88.12 10.06 -14.80
C ASN A 398 87.13 10.02 -13.61
N ASN A 399 87.47 10.69 -12.52
CA ASN A 399 86.47 11.41 -11.70
C ASN A 399 86.27 12.87 -12.16
N ALA A 400 86.74 13.19 -13.38
CA ALA A 400 86.54 14.49 -14.02
C ALA A 400 85.06 14.75 -14.31
N TRP A 401 84.30 13.70 -14.63
CA TRP A 401 82.85 13.82 -14.85
C TRP A 401 82.08 13.97 -13.54
N GLU A 402 82.47 13.29 -12.45
CA GLU A 402 81.83 13.46 -11.12
C GLU A 402 82.12 14.84 -10.52
N THR A 403 83.34 15.34 -10.69
CA THR A 403 83.71 16.71 -10.29
C THR A 403 83.11 17.78 -11.19
N ASN A 404 82.93 17.53 -12.49
CA ASN A 404 82.16 18.42 -13.37
C ASN A 404 80.66 18.37 -13.07
N TRP A 405 80.12 17.20 -12.76
CA TRP A 405 78.71 17.01 -12.44
C TRP A 405 78.37 17.68 -11.10
N SER A 406 79.16 17.44 -10.05
CA SER A 406 79.01 18.15 -8.77
C SER A 406 79.23 19.66 -8.89
N LYS A 407 80.18 20.13 -9.74
CA LYS A 407 80.33 21.56 -10.06
C LYS A 407 79.16 22.13 -10.89
N GLN A 408 78.58 21.36 -11.80
CA GLN A 408 77.38 21.75 -12.57
C GLN A 408 76.15 21.81 -11.67
N VAL A 409 75.99 20.86 -10.75
CA VAL A 409 74.91 20.83 -9.75
C VAL A 409 75.06 21.97 -8.75
N ALA A 410 76.28 22.25 -8.25
CA ALA A 410 76.54 23.38 -7.35
C ALA A 410 76.39 24.77 -8.04
N ARG A 411 76.66 24.86 -9.35
CA ARG A 411 76.38 26.06 -10.17
C ARG A 411 74.90 26.18 -10.55
N SER A 412 74.09 25.14 -10.36
CA SER A 412 72.66 25.15 -10.69
C SER A 412 71.77 25.73 -9.58
N ASN A 413 72.37 26.41 -8.58
CA ASN A 413 71.64 27.24 -7.61
C ASN A 413 70.86 28.32 -8.35
N SER A 414 69.62 27.98 -8.71
CA SER A 414 68.66 28.88 -9.31
C SER A 414 68.38 29.97 -8.28
N LEU A 415 68.90 31.18 -8.52
CA LEU A 415 68.53 32.38 -7.77
C LEU A 415 67.01 32.41 -7.60
N PHE A 416 66.55 32.59 -6.37
CA PHE A 416 65.12 32.69 -6.07
C PHE A 416 64.49 33.79 -6.94
N LYS A 417 63.57 33.40 -7.83
CA LYS A 417 62.86 34.34 -8.70
C LYS A 417 61.47 34.54 -8.13
N PHE A 418 61.22 35.72 -7.56
CA PHE A 418 59.89 36.14 -7.11
C PHE A 418 58.83 35.92 -8.20
N SER A 419 59.16 36.18 -9.48
CA SER A 419 58.25 35.93 -10.61
C SER A 419 57.82 34.46 -10.73
N THR A 420 58.73 33.49 -10.53
CA THR A 420 58.40 32.07 -10.63
C THR A 420 57.64 31.58 -9.41
N PHE A 421 58.02 32.05 -8.22
CA PHE A 421 57.29 31.79 -6.98
C PHE A 421 55.84 32.26 -7.06
N PHE A 422 55.61 33.53 -7.44
CA PHE A 422 54.26 34.06 -7.63
C PHE A 422 53.48 33.35 -8.72
N LYS A 423 54.13 32.91 -9.81
CA LYS A 423 53.48 32.10 -10.86
C LYS A 423 53.00 30.75 -10.34
N ILE A 424 53.79 30.06 -9.51
CA ILE A 424 53.42 28.76 -8.91
C ILE A 424 52.25 28.92 -7.94
N ILE A 425 52.27 29.98 -7.11
CA ILE A 425 51.17 30.28 -6.20
C ILE A 425 49.91 30.66 -6.98
N ALA A 426 50.02 31.57 -7.95
CA ALA A 426 48.89 32.01 -8.76
C ALA A 426 48.28 30.85 -9.56
N SER A 427 49.09 29.97 -10.15
CA SER A 427 48.60 28.80 -10.89
C SER A 427 47.92 27.78 -9.97
N SER A 428 48.47 27.55 -8.77
CA SER A 428 47.89 26.64 -7.78
C SER A 428 46.59 27.18 -7.18
N CYS A 429 46.49 28.49 -6.97
CA CYS A 429 45.25 29.14 -6.54
C CYS A 429 44.19 29.12 -7.65
N ALA A 430 44.60 29.41 -8.91
CA ALA A 430 43.69 29.39 -10.05
C ALA A 430 43.14 27.98 -10.33
N SER A 431 43.96 26.94 -10.22
CA SER A 431 43.53 25.55 -10.40
C SER A 431 42.57 25.09 -9.29
N ASN A 432 42.84 25.44 -8.03
CA ASN A 432 41.93 25.15 -6.93
C ASN A 432 40.61 25.92 -7.04
N LEU A 433 40.63 27.18 -7.49
CA LEU A 433 39.42 27.95 -7.76
C LEU A 433 38.58 27.34 -8.89
N ALA A 434 39.23 26.85 -9.96
CA ALA A 434 38.56 26.16 -11.05
C ALA A 434 37.93 24.84 -10.58
N LEU A 435 38.65 24.05 -9.77
CA LEU A 435 38.12 22.82 -9.15
C LEU A 435 36.94 23.11 -8.21
N TRP A 436 36.98 24.21 -7.46
CA TRP A 436 35.86 24.63 -6.62
C TRP A 436 34.65 25.03 -7.46
N LYS A 437 34.82 25.87 -8.49
CA LYS A 437 33.71 26.24 -9.39
C LYS A 437 33.11 25.02 -10.10
N ALA A 438 33.96 24.12 -10.61
CA ALA A 438 33.51 22.88 -11.25
C ALA A 438 32.77 21.96 -10.26
N SER A 439 33.22 21.90 -9.00
CA SER A 439 32.53 21.16 -7.94
C SER A 439 31.13 21.71 -7.68
N VAL A 440 30.98 23.02 -7.53
CA VAL A 440 29.68 23.66 -7.27
C VAL A 440 28.72 23.40 -8.43
N LEU A 441 29.15 23.68 -9.67
CA LEU A 441 28.32 23.48 -10.86
C LEU A 441 27.89 22.02 -11.05
N ASN A 442 28.79 21.06 -10.86
CA ASN A 442 28.44 19.64 -11.00
C ASN A 442 27.52 19.15 -9.87
N LEU A 443 27.68 19.65 -8.65
CA LEU A 443 26.80 19.29 -7.53
C LEU A 443 25.41 19.88 -7.71
N GLU A 444 25.31 21.14 -8.17
CA GLU A 444 24.04 21.78 -8.51
C GLU A 444 23.36 21.03 -9.66
N PHE A 445 24.09 20.76 -10.75
CA PHE A 445 23.57 20.00 -11.89
C PHE A 445 23.07 18.62 -11.46
N LYS A 446 23.82 17.89 -10.63
CA LYS A 446 23.40 16.56 -10.16
C LYS A 446 22.17 16.62 -9.26
N ARG A 447 22.05 17.67 -8.43
CA ARG A 447 20.90 17.91 -7.54
C ARG A 447 19.64 18.29 -8.31
N GLU A 448 19.76 19.11 -9.35
CA GLU A 448 18.60 19.53 -10.15
C GLU A 448 18.10 18.43 -11.08
N ASN A 449 19.00 17.57 -11.56
CA ASN A 449 18.66 16.47 -12.49
C ASN A 449 18.40 15.13 -11.80
N VAL A 450 18.07 15.10 -10.50
CA VAL A 450 17.81 13.87 -9.72
C VAL A 450 16.81 12.95 -10.41
N LEU A 451 15.74 13.51 -10.95
CA LEU A 451 14.68 12.74 -11.60
C LEU A 451 15.16 12.05 -12.89
N GLN A 452 16.16 12.62 -13.59
CA GLN A 452 16.67 12.05 -14.83
C GLN A 452 17.54 10.81 -14.59
N TRP A 453 18.33 10.80 -13.52
CA TRP A 453 19.22 9.67 -13.19
C TRP A 453 18.61 8.67 -12.20
N LEU A 454 17.48 9.00 -11.55
CA LEU A 454 16.76 8.11 -10.64
C LEU A 454 16.46 6.71 -11.23
N PRO A 455 15.95 6.57 -12.48
CA PRO A 455 15.72 5.24 -13.06
C PRO A 455 16.99 4.39 -13.18
N GLN A 456 18.14 5.03 -13.42
CA GLN A 456 19.44 4.35 -13.49
C GLN A 456 19.88 3.88 -12.09
N THR A 457 19.65 4.69 -11.05
CA THR A 457 19.88 4.28 -9.67
C THR A 457 18.98 3.12 -9.28
N PHE A 458 17.70 3.13 -9.68
CA PHE A 458 16.79 2.01 -9.47
C PHE A 458 17.32 0.73 -10.12
N GLN A 459 17.69 0.78 -11.39
CA GLN A 459 18.27 -0.37 -12.10
C GLN A 459 19.54 -0.87 -11.40
N ARG A 460 20.41 0.02 -10.92
CA ARG A 460 21.64 -0.37 -10.21
C ARG A 460 21.37 -1.07 -8.88
N VAL A 461 20.41 -0.55 -8.10
CA VAL A 461 20.07 -1.09 -6.77
C VAL A 461 19.29 -2.40 -6.88
N TYR A 462 18.37 -2.49 -7.84
CA TYR A 462 17.47 -3.63 -8.01
C TYR A 462 17.90 -4.63 -9.09
N ALA A 463 19.03 -4.41 -9.78
CA ALA A 463 19.58 -5.34 -10.77
C ALA A 463 19.60 -6.82 -10.32
N PRO A 464 20.03 -7.16 -9.09
CA PRO A 464 20.04 -8.56 -8.65
C PRO A 464 18.64 -9.20 -8.59
N PHE A 465 17.60 -8.39 -8.37
CA PHE A 465 16.21 -8.86 -8.32
C PHE A 465 15.58 -8.91 -9.72
N LEU A 466 15.90 -7.92 -10.56
CA LEU A 466 15.40 -7.83 -11.94
C LEU A 466 15.94 -8.96 -12.83
N CYS A 467 17.14 -9.47 -12.56
CA CYS A 467 17.76 -10.54 -13.34
C CYS A 467 17.45 -11.96 -12.81
N LYS A 468 16.65 -12.10 -11.75
CA LYS A 468 16.44 -13.40 -11.09
C LYS A 468 15.48 -14.33 -11.86
N SER A 469 14.36 -13.79 -12.33
CA SER A 469 13.36 -14.49 -13.15
C SER A 469 12.38 -13.48 -13.75
N ASP A 470 11.70 -13.85 -14.84
CA ASP A 470 10.69 -12.98 -15.49
C ASP A 470 9.58 -12.57 -14.52
N ARG A 471 9.12 -13.50 -13.68
CA ARG A 471 8.14 -13.20 -12.63
C ARG A 471 8.66 -12.19 -11.61
N ALA A 472 9.90 -12.36 -11.14
CA ALA A 472 10.50 -11.42 -10.20
C ALA A 472 10.73 -10.05 -10.83
N HIS A 473 11.06 -10.01 -12.12
CA HIS A 473 11.15 -8.80 -12.91
C HIS A 473 9.80 -8.05 -12.91
N ASP A 474 8.72 -8.72 -13.29
CA ASP A 474 7.38 -8.13 -13.35
C ASP A 474 6.90 -7.64 -11.98
N GLU A 475 7.13 -8.41 -10.91
CA GLU A 475 6.76 -8.02 -9.54
C GLU A 475 7.51 -6.77 -9.08
N VAL A 476 8.82 -6.67 -9.36
CA VAL A 476 9.64 -5.51 -9.00
C VAL A 476 9.29 -4.29 -9.85
N MET A 477 9.03 -4.47 -11.15
CA MET A 477 8.60 -3.39 -12.04
C MET A 477 7.21 -2.86 -11.68
N ALA A 478 6.28 -3.73 -11.29
CA ALA A 478 4.97 -3.31 -10.78
C ALA A 478 5.10 -2.47 -9.50
N GLN A 479 6.02 -2.83 -8.60
CA GLN A 479 6.32 -2.03 -7.41
C GLN A 479 6.95 -0.69 -7.76
N TRP A 480 7.92 -0.68 -8.69
CA TRP A 480 8.55 0.54 -9.18
C TRP A 480 7.51 1.52 -9.76
N ASN A 481 6.66 1.05 -10.67
CA ASN A 481 5.62 1.88 -11.29
C ASN A 481 4.65 2.47 -10.24
N ALA A 482 4.39 1.75 -9.14
CA ALA A 482 3.55 2.24 -8.05
C ALA A 482 4.26 3.25 -7.12
N VAL A 483 5.59 3.13 -6.94
CA VAL A 483 6.39 3.99 -6.06
C VAL A 483 6.86 5.25 -6.76
N GLN A 484 7.16 5.15 -8.06
CA GLN A 484 7.79 6.21 -8.86
C GLN A 484 7.11 7.59 -8.70
N PRO A 485 5.77 7.75 -8.83
CA PRO A 485 5.16 9.08 -8.72
C PRO A 485 5.33 9.71 -7.33
N GLY A 486 5.23 8.90 -6.27
CA GLY A 486 5.44 9.37 -4.90
C GLY A 486 6.89 9.71 -4.60
N LEU A 487 7.82 8.97 -5.21
CA LEU A 487 9.25 9.22 -5.12
C LEU A 487 9.68 10.48 -5.86
N GLU A 488 9.17 10.69 -7.08
CA GLU A 488 9.40 11.92 -7.85
C GLU A 488 8.86 13.15 -7.12
N LEU A 489 7.68 13.05 -6.50
CA LEU A 489 7.12 14.11 -5.67
C LEU A 489 8.00 14.39 -4.44
N ALA A 490 8.46 13.35 -3.74
CA ALA A 490 9.33 13.50 -2.58
C ALA A 490 10.64 14.21 -2.95
N LEU A 491 11.30 13.77 -4.03
CA LEU A 491 12.60 14.28 -4.49
C LEU A 491 12.51 15.66 -5.14
N SER A 492 11.37 16.03 -5.74
CA SER A 492 11.14 17.39 -6.25
C SER A 492 10.79 18.38 -5.13
N SER A 493 10.12 17.91 -4.07
CA SER A 493 9.73 18.76 -2.93
C SER A 493 10.86 19.08 -1.94
N ALA A 494 11.99 18.37 -2.00
CA ALA A 494 13.08 18.50 -1.05
C ALA A 494 14.45 18.28 -1.69
N PRO A 495 15.48 19.05 -1.27
CA PRO A 495 16.86 18.72 -1.62
C PRO A 495 17.28 17.41 -0.92
N LEU A 496 18.14 16.63 -1.59
CA LEU A 496 18.61 15.31 -1.12
C LEU A 496 19.25 15.36 0.28
N GLU A 497 19.87 16.49 0.63
CA GLU A 497 20.53 16.74 1.89
C GLU A 497 19.54 16.87 3.06
N SER A 498 18.29 17.25 2.78
CA SER A 498 17.25 17.45 3.81
C SER A 498 16.65 16.14 4.33
N PHE A 499 16.81 15.04 3.59
CA PHE A 499 16.37 13.74 4.06
C PHE A 499 17.29 13.26 5.20
N PRO A 500 16.76 12.86 6.36
CA PRO A 500 17.58 12.37 7.47
C PRO A 500 18.27 11.05 7.11
N ALA A 501 19.34 10.70 7.84
CA ALA A 501 19.85 9.33 7.81
C ALA A 501 18.85 8.44 8.56
N ILE A 502 18.46 7.33 7.96
CA ILE A 502 17.41 6.49 8.52
C ILE A 502 18.03 5.52 9.52
N ASP A 503 17.50 5.53 10.74
CA ASP A 503 18.03 4.69 11.81
C ASP A 503 17.86 3.20 11.51
N THR A 504 18.91 2.42 11.78
CA THR A 504 18.91 0.96 11.70
C THR A 504 17.71 0.27 12.39
N PRO A 505 17.24 0.67 13.59
CA PRO A 505 16.06 0.07 14.22
C PRO A 505 14.78 0.19 13.38
N HIS A 506 14.57 1.34 12.71
CA HIS A 506 13.39 1.52 11.86
C HIS A 506 13.43 0.63 10.61
N LYS A 507 14.62 0.44 10.03
CA LYS A 507 14.84 -0.49 8.91
C LYS A 507 14.63 -1.95 9.32
N SER A 508 15.17 -2.33 10.48
CA SER A 508 14.96 -3.68 11.04
C SER A 508 13.48 -3.94 11.23
N PHE A 509 12.77 -2.99 11.85
CA PHE A 509 11.33 -3.13 12.07
C PHE A 509 10.54 -3.27 10.77
N LEU A 510 10.85 -2.49 9.72
CA LEU A 510 10.18 -2.66 8.42
C LEU A 510 10.43 -4.05 7.82
N ASN A 511 11.63 -4.60 7.98
CA ASN A 511 11.91 -5.99 7.58
C ASN A 511 11.14 -7.00 8.44
N ASP A 512 11.03 -6.77 9.75
CA ASP A 512 10.25 -7.62 10.66
C ASP A 512 8.76 -7.57 10.29
N VAL A 513 8.23 -6.42 9.86
CA VAL A 513 6.85 -6.32 9.36
C VAL A 513 6.63 -7.26 8.19
N LEU A 514 7.53 -7.26 7.21
CA LEU A 514 7.42 -8.07 5.99
C LEU A 514 7.67 -9.56 6.24
N ASN A 515 8.64 -9.90 7.09
CA ASN A 515 9.12 -11.27 7.23
C ASN A 515 8.51 -12.02 8.43
N LEU A 516 8.02 -11.29 9.44
CA LEU A 516 7.48 -11.88 10.67
C LEU A 516 6.03 -11.48 10.89
N HIS A 517 5.70 -10.19 10.97
CA HIS A 517 4.35 -9.76 11.36
C HIS A 517 3.30 -10.12 10.31
N VAL A 518 3.50 -9.78 9.03
CA VAL A 518 2.55 -10.11 7.96
C VAL A 518 2.32 -11.62 7.85
N PRO A 519 3.34 -12.49 7.75
CA PRO A 519 3.13 -13.94 7.71
C PRO A 519 2.46 -14.50 8.95
N ARG A 520 2.75 -13.93 10.13
CA ARG A 520 2.12 -14.33 11.38
C ARG A 520 0.62 -14.01 11.39
N LEU A 521 0.24 -12.79 11.03
CA LEU A 521 -1.17 -12.38 10.94
C LEU A 521 -1.92 -13.20 9.88
N ASP A 522 -1.29 -13.48 8.74
CA ASP A 522 -1.82 -14.32 7.68
C ASP A 522 -2.06 -15.78 8.16
N ARG A 523 -1.20 -16.30 9.04
CA ARG A 523 -1.46 -17.59 9.73
C ARG A 523 -2.61 -17.51 10.73
N CYS A 524 -2.76 -16.41 11.49
CA CYS A 524 -3.90 -16.22 12.40
C CYS A 524 -5.24 -16.28 11.66
N VAL A 525 -5.31 -15.67 10.46
CA VAL A 525 -6.54 -15.63 9.67
C VAL A 525 -6.86 -17.02 9.10
N ARG A 526 -5.85 -17.74 8.61
CA ARG A 526 -6.03 -19.08 8.02
C ARG A 526 -6.27 -20.19 9.04
N ASP A 527 -5.61 -20.13 10.20
CA ASP A 527 -5.75 -21.10 11.28
C ASP A 527 -6.21 -20.42 12.58
N ARG A 528 -7.52 -20.47 12.78
CA ARG A 528 -8.20 -19.92 13.97
C ARG A 528 -8.06 -20.80 15.22
N THR A 529 -7.41 -21.97 15.10
CA THR A 529 -7.18 -22.88 16.24
C THR A 529 -5.75 -22.83 16.75
N GLY A 530 -4.82 -22.27 15.97
CA GLY A 530 -3.42 -22.18 16.31
C GLY A 530 -3.09 -21.18 17.41
N ASP A 531 -1.89 -21.35 17.98
CA ASP A 531 -1.36 -20.51 19.06
C ASP A 531 -1.29 -19.02 18.70
N ASP A 532 -1.02 -18.73 17.43
CA ASP A 532 -0.93 -17.36 16.92
C ASP A 532 -2.27 -16.61 17.04
N HIS A 533 -3.40 -17.31 16.76
CA HIS A 533 -4.74 -16.75 16.96
C HIS A 533 -5.09 -16.64 18.44
N ALA A 534 -4.74 -17.65 19.25
CA ALA A 534 -4.95 -17.62 20.71
C ALA A 534 -4.21 -16.43 21.36
N TYR A 535 -2.96 -16.18 20.94
CA TYR A 535 -2.21 -15.02 21.39
C TYR A 535 -2.87 -13.71 20.96
N LEU A 536 -3.34 -13.60 19.71
CA LEU A 536 -3.99 -12.40 19.21
C LEU A 536 -5.25 -12.08 20.02
N ARG A 537 -6.08 -13.10 20.29
CA ARG A 537 -7.23 -13.01 21.19
C ARG A 537 -6.87 -12.61 22.61
N PHE A 538 -5.80 -13.16 23.16
CA PHE A 538 -5.33 -12.80 24.50
C PHE A 538 -4.89 -11.32 24.56
N LYS A 539 -4.17 -10.86 23.54
CA LYS A 539 -3.67 -9.48 23.46
C LYS A 539 -4.81 -8.45 23.36
N HIS A 540 -5.86 -8.77 22.60
CA HIS A 540 -7.00 -7.88 22.36
C HIS A 540 -8.22 -8.19 23.23
N HIS A 541 -8.08 -9.05 24.25
CA HIS A 541 -9.20 -9.43 25.09
C HIS A 541 -9.69 -8.21 25.90
N SER A 542 -10.77 -7.59 25.41
CA SER A 542 -11.57 -6.68 26.20
C SER A 542 -12.49 -7.53 27.09
N LYS A 543 -12.33 -7.40 28.40
CA LYS A 543 -13.27 -7.98 29.38
C LYS A 543 -14.69 -7.54 28.98
N PRO A 544 -15.64 -8.44 28.69
CA PRO A 544 -17.02 -8.01 28.51
C PRO A 544 -17.43 -7.31 29.82
N ALA A 545 -18.03 -6.13 29.71
CA ALA A 545 -18.59 -5.43 30.86
C ALA A 545 -19.47 -6.42 31.60
N SER A 546 -19.08 -6.73 32.84
CA SER A 546 -19.68 -7.78 33.65
C SER A 546 -21.19 -7.59 33.69
N SER A 547 -21.90 -8.66 33.31
CA SER A 547 -23.27 -8.88 33.71
C SER A 547 -23.49 -8.45 35.16
N THR A 548 -24.54 -7.66 35.36
CA THR A 548 -25.17 -7.28 36.61
C THR A 548 -24.91 -8.28 37.74
N PRO A 549 -24.50 -7.86 38.95
CA PRO A 549 -24.29 -8.79 40.05
C PRO A 549 -25.61 -9.46 40.39
N GLU A 550 -25.65 -10.79 40.31
CA GLU A 550 -26.74 -11.60 40.83
C GLU A 550 -27.03 -11.19 42.28
N ALA A 551 -28.26 -10.76 42.52
CA ALA A 551 -28.78 -10.53 43.86
C ALA A 551 -28.75 -11.86 44.61
N LYS A 552 -27.98 -11.92 45.70
CA LYS A 552 -28.00 -13.05 46.65
C LYS A 552 -29.44 -13.26 47.15
N PRO A 553 -29.93 -14.51 47.23
CA PRO A 553 -31.20 -14.79 47.88
C PRO A 553 -31.06 -14.56 49.38
N THR A 554 -31.81 -13.60 49.92
CA THR A 554 -32.01 -13.43 51.35
C THR A 554 -32.74 -14.65 51.90
N THR A 555 -32.03 -15.48 52.64
CA THR A 555 -32.59 -16.52 53.50
C THR A 555 -33.36 -15.86 54.65
N THR A 556 -34.68 -15.98 54.60
CA THR A 556 -35.55 -15.83 55.76
C THR A 556 -35.16 -16.86 56.82
N THR A 557 -34.68 -16.37 57.96
CA THR A 557 -34.53 -17.18 59.18
C THR A 557 -35.67 -16.79 60.13
N GLU A 558 -36.56 -17.75 60.36
CA GLU A 558 -37.53 -17.73 61.44
C GLU A 558 -36.86 -17.97 62.81
N SER A 559 -37.46 -17.37 63.83
CA SER A 559 -37.43 -17.71 65.27
C SER A 559 -36.17 -17.38 66.10
N LYS A 560 -36.28 -16.32 66.92
CA LYS A 560 -36.71 -16.43 68.32
C LYS A 560 -37.13 -15.08 68.90
#